data_AF-A0AAD9S1T0-F1
#
_entry.id   AF-A0AAD9S1T0-F1
#
_cell.length_a   1.000
_cell.length_b   1.000
_cell.length_c   1.000
_cell.angle_alpha   90.00
_cell.angle_beta   90.00
_cell.angle_gamma   90.00
#
_symmetry.space_group_name_H-M   'P 1'
#
loop_
_entity.id
_entity.type
_entity.pdbx_description
1 polymer ?
#
loop_
_entity_poly.entity_id
_entity_poly.type
_entity_poly.pdbx_seq_one_letter_code
_entity_poly.pdbx_strand_id
1 'polypeptide(L)'
;MSSLSSLRLLPTRPLARGPISRRLLLPALARPFSASAPLREIRDVAALPDRVSPLYHETSVGLLTLHWQQPPRNILLIPKLHAPKVVQDAVRFAQHLHDNYPDINIVFESRIAARVHNHLPFPIYTPSRSDPATHFPNKIDLVTTLGGDGTILRAASLFSLNPTVPPILSFSMGTLGFLGEWKFAEYKDAWTRVYTSGIDSGAARPKILLRHRLKVGVYDDEGKNINGLLMPTSTAEAHQRLRLMPLSAEQEAALNNPNWVPPVKVPPTFHAVNELLLHRGGQPHLAMIDVYVNNHFLTEAICDGILVSTPTGSTAYSLSAGGAIVHPLVGSLLITPICPRSLSFRPLVLPLDTKVVLRLSERNRGRELEVSIDGKRRAGASPGMEIRVQGETITKGEDGNWLGGVPCVIRDLHKGQPSLDGDDDDDGWVGGLNGLLKFNYPFGNPDG
;
A
#
# COMPACT_ATOMS: atom_id res chain seq x y z
N MET A 1 -105.65 -14.78 -25.71
CA MET A 1 -106.19 -16.13 -25.96
C MET A 1 -105.21 -17.14 -25.37
N SER A 2 -105.17 -17.37 -24.06
CA SER A 2 -106.04 -18.22 -23.22
C SER A 2 -106.09 -19.69 -23.66
N SER A 3 -105.42 -20.57 -22.90
CA SER A 3 -105.84 -21.95 -22.51
C SER A 3 -104.59 -22.74 -22.05
N LEU A 4 -104.22 -22.75 -20.76
CA LEU A 4 -104.61 -23.73 -19.71
C LEU A 4 -104.13 -25.17 -20.01
N SER A 5 -103.09 -25.67 -19.31
CA SER A 5 -103.17 -26.59 -18.14
C SER A 5 -103.10 -28.07 -18.59
N SER A 6 -102.40 -29.05 -17.99
CA SER A 6 -102.09 -29.34 -16.59
C SER A 6 -101.10 -30.53 -16.47
N LEU A 7 -100.55 -30.68 -15.26
CA LEU A 7 -100.29 -31.91 -14.49
C LEU A 7 -98.95 -32.69 -14.58
N ARG A 8 -98.47 -32.94 -13.35
CA ARG A 8 -97.25 -33.60 -12.85
C ARG A 8 -97.25 -35.12 -13.08
N LEU A 9 -96.07 -35.74 -13.04
CA LEU A 9 -95.79 -36.99 -12.31
C LEU A 9 -94.28 -37.19 -12.03
N LEU A 10 -94.02 -37.97 -10.98
CA LEU A 10 -92.84 -38.08 -10.09
C LEU A 10 -91.68 -38.97 -10.64
N PRO A 11 -90.53 -39.07 -9.92
CA PRO A 11 -89.21 -39.33 -10.51
C PRO A 11 -88.81 -40.82 -10.52
N THR A 12 -88.01 -41.20 -11.50
CA THR A 12 -87.36 -42.52 -11.59
C THR A 12 -85.87 -42.41 -11.25
N ARG A 13 -85.45 -43.13 -10.20
CA ARG A 13 -84.05 -43.39 -9.83
C ARG A 13 -83.24 -43.95 -11.00
N PRO A 14 -81.93 -43.65 -11.08
CA PRO A 14 -80.99 -44.63 -11.60
C PRO A 14 -79.88 -45.00 -10.61
N LEU A 15 -79.75 -46.32 -10.53
CA LEU A 15 -78.63 -47.21 -10.22
C LEU A 15 -77.21 -46.62 -10.15
N ALA A 16 -76.50 -47.10 -9.13
CA ALA A 16 -75.11 -46.83 -8.78
C ALA A 16 -74.09 -47.23 -9.86
N ARG A 17 -73.03 -46.42 -10.00
CA ARG A 17 -71.74 -46.77 -10.61
C ARG A 17 -70.61 -46.26 -9.70
N GLY A 18 -69.59 -47.10 -9.53
CA GLY A 18 -68.49 -46.96 -8.55
C GLY A 18 -67.52 -45.78 -8.78
N PRO A 19 -66.51 -45.63 -7.91
CA PRO A 19 -65.72 -44.41 -7.81
C PRO A 19 -64.67 -44.32 -8.91
N ILE A 20 -64.69 -43.21 -9.66
CA ILE A 20 -63.62 -42.83 -10.60
C ILE A 20 -62.73 -41.80 -9.88
N SER A 21 -61.48 -42.19 -9.63
CA SER A 21 -60.43 -41.33 -9.06
C SER A 21 -60.24 -40.05 -9.88
N ARG A 22 -60.36 -38.90 -9.23
CA ARG A 22 -59.94 -37.58 -9.76
C ARG A 22 -58.42 -37.58 -9.96
N ARG A 23 -57.96 -37.52 -11.21
CA ARG A 23 -56.58 -37.10 -11.53
C ARG A 23 -56.46 -35.60 -11.22
N LEU A 24 -55.73 -35.28 -10.16
CA LEU A 24 -55.20 -33.94 -9.90
C LEU A 24 -54.15 -33.62 -10.98
N LEU A 25 -54.39 -32.55 -11.75
CA LEU A 25 -53.37 -31.93 -12.60
C LEU A 25 -52.35 -31.26 -11.68
N LEU A 26 -51.15 -31.83 -11.59
CA LEU A 26 -49.99 -31.23 -10.94
C LEU A 26 -49.54 -29.99 -11.76
N PRO A 27 -49.22 -28.85 -11.13
CA PRO A 27 -48.63 -27.73 -11.83
C PRO A 27 -47.23 -28.12 -12.30
N ALA A 28 -46.85 -27.65 -13.49
CA ALA A 28 -45.54 -27.88 -14.07
C ALA A 28 -44.44 -27.49 -13.08
N LEU A 29 -43.62 -28.46 -12.69
CA LEU A 29 -42.42 -28.26 -11.88
C LEU A 29 -41.46 -27.38 -12.67
N ALA A 30 -41.46 -26.08 -12.37
CA ALA A 30 -40.34 -25.21 -12.73
C ALA A 30 -39.07 -25.84 -12.15
N ARG A 31 -38.11 -26.17 -13.02
CA ARG A 31 -36.78 -26.61 -12.57
C ARG A 31 -36.19 -25.46 -11.75
N PRO A 32 -35.89 -25.63 -10.45
CA PRO A 32 -35.12 -24.63 -9.75
C PRO A 32 -33.73 -24.65 -10.38
N PHE A 33 -33.32 -23.55 -11.00
CA PHE A 33 -31.91 -23.33 -11.26
C PHE A 33 -31.21 -23.43 -9.91
N SER A 34 -30.30 -24.39 -9.77
CA SER A 34 -29.42 -24.51 -8.61
C SER A 34 -28.50 -23.29 -8.61
N ALA A 35 -28.94 -22.20 -7.98
CA ALA A 35 -28.05 -21.12 -7.62
C ALA A 35 -27.22 -21.62 -6.43
N SER A 36 -25.95 -21.91 -6.67
CA SER A 36 -24.98 -22.14 -5.60
C SER A 36 -25.08 -20.96 -4.62
N ALA A 37 -25.26 -21.24 -3.32
CA ALA A 37 -25.27 -20.17 -2.33
C ALA A 37 -23.96 -19.36 -2.44
N PRO A 38 -24.00 -18.02 -2.31
CA PRO A 38 -22.80 -17.21 -2.41
C PRO A 38 -21.79 -17.67 -1.35
N LEU A 39 -20.58 -18.03 -1.79
CA LEU A 39 -19.56 -18.59 -0.91
C LEU A 39 -18.83 -17.45 -0.20
N ARG A 40 -19.54 -16.83 0.75
CA ARG A 40 -19.02 -15.77 1.61
C ARG A 40 -18.18 -16.40 2.72
N GLU A 41 -16.94 -16.72 2.37
CA GLU A 41 -15.92 -17.19 3.30
C GLU A 41 -14.73 -16.22 3.40
N ILE A 42 -14.17 -16.05 4.60
CA ILE A 42 -12.88 -15.40 4.82
C ILE A 42 -11.85 -16.49 5.12
N ARG A 43 -10.86 -16.63 4.25
CA ARG A 43 -9.79 -17.64 4.34
C ARG A 43 -8.48 -17.02 4.78
N ASP A 44 -7.59 -17.87 5.30
CA ASP A 44 -6.24 -17.46 5.66
C ASP A 44 -5.36 -17.32 4.41
N VAL A 45 -4.66 -16.20 4.30
CA VAL A 45 -3.64 -15.95 3.26
C VAL A 45 -2.51 -17.00 3.29
N ALA A 46 -2.28 -17.66 4.44
CA ALA A 46 -1.31 -18.77 4.56
C ALA A 46 -1.60 -19.93 3.61
N ALA A 47 -2.87 -20.16 3.26
CA ALA A 47 -3.31 -21.23 2.37
C ALA A 47 -3.04 -20.93 0.88
N LEU A 48 -2.66 -19.70 0.53
CA LEU A 48 -2.33 -19.32 -0.84
C LEU A 48 -0.99 -19.92 -1.28
N PRO A 49 -0.79 -20.16 -2.58
CA PRO A 49 0.53 -20.53 -3.09
C PRO A 49 1.54 -19.40 -2.85
N ASP A 50 2.83 -19.76 -2.88
CA ASP A 50 3.89 -18.76 -2.73
C ASP A 50 3.90 -17.77 -3.90
N ARG A 51 4.43 -16.58 -3.57
CA ARG A 51 4.51 -15.42 -4.44
C ARG A 51 5.26 -15.74 -5.73
N VAL A 52 4.69 -15.30 -6.84
CA VAL A 52 5.37 -15.20 -8.14
C VAL A 52 5.98 -13.81 -8.26
N SER A 53 7.25 -13.74 -8.65
CA SER A 53 7.95 -12.48 -8.92
C SER A 53 7.98 -12.21 -10.43
N PRO A 54 7.69 -10.97 -10.87
CA PRO A 54 7.84 -10.61 -12.26
C PRO A 54 9.32 -10.35 -12.59
N LEU A 55 9.66 -10.46 -13.87
CA LEU A 55 10.90 -9.92 -14.41
C LEU A 55 10.71 -8.45 -14.78
N TYR A 56 11.82 -7.71 -14.73
CA TYR A 56 11.86 -6.33 -15.20
C TYR A 56 13.00 -6.13 -16.20
N HIS A 57 12.66 -5.54 -17.35
CA HIS A 57 13.65 -5.20 -18.37
C HIS A 57 13.87 -3.69 -18.41
N GLU A 58 15.13 -3.27 -18.40
CA GLU A 58 15.50 -1.86 -18.49
C GLU A 58 15.09 -1.27 -19.84
N THR A 59 14.67 -0.01 -19.81
CA THR A 59 14.45 0.82 -20.99
C THR A 59 15.53 1.89 -21.06
N SER A 60 15.66 2.54 -22.22
CA SER A 60 16.65 3.60 -22.46
C SER A 60 16.49 4.85 -21.56
N VAL A 61 15.35 5.00 -20.87
CA VAL A 61 14.99 6.21 -20.10
C VAL A 61 15.02 5.98 -18.58
N GLY A 62 15.68 4.92 -18.11
CA GLY A 62 15.79 4.60 -16.67
C GLY A 62 14.50 4.03 -16.05
N LEU A 63 13.46 3.83 -16.86
CA LEU A 63 12.26 3.09 -16.48
C LEU A 63 12.46 1.60 -16.75
N LEU A 64 11.70 0.76 -16.06
CA LEU A 64 11.67 -0.67 -16.32
C LEU A 64 10.37 -1.05 -17.04
N THR A 65 10.34 -2.20 -17.71
CA THR A 65 9.11 -2.80 -18.24
C THR A 65 8.80 -4.06 -17.45
N LEU A 66 7.55 -4.21 -17.06
CA LEU A 66 7.07 -5.37 -16.31
C LEU A 66 6.87 -6.56 -17.25
N HIS A 67 7.34 -7.74 -16.85
CA HIS A 67 7.10 -8.99 -17.57
C HIS A 67 6.78 -10.13 -16.59
N TRP A 68 5.53 -10.60 -16.61
CA TRP A 68 5.11 -11.77 -15.83
C TRP A 68 5.50 -13.06 -16.55
N GLN A 69 6.39 -13.88 -15.99
CA GLN A 69 6.66 -15.22 -16.52
C GLN A 69 5.41 -16.12 -16.40
N GLN A 70 4.64 -15.91 -15.35
CA GLN A 70 3.34 -16.53 -15.09
C GLN A 70 2.39 -15.44 -14.62
N PRO A 71 1.10 -15.46 -15.02
CA PRO A 71 0.13 -14.45 -14.60
C PRO A 71 0.06 -14.34 -13.07
N PRO A 72 -0.09 -13.11 -12.52
CA PRO A 72 -0.19 -12.92 -11.08
C PRO A 72 -1.51 -13.49 -10.56
N ARG A 73 -1.45 -14.16 -9.41
CA ARG A 73 -2.57 -14.88 -8.78
C ARG A 73 -3.03 -14.19 -7.51
N ASN A 74 -2.11 -13.77 -6.65
CA ASN A 74 -2.43 -13.29 -5.31
C ASN A 74 -2.37 -11.75 -5.27
N ILE A 75 -3.54 -11.10 -5.30
CA ILE A 75 -3.65 -9.65 -5.45
C ILE A 75 -4.13 -9.01 -4.15
N LEU A 76 -3.28 -8.16 -3.56
CA LEU A 76 -3.62 -7.40 -2.36
C LEU A 76 -4.30 -6.09 -2.72
N LEU A 77 -5.54 -5.89 -2.27
CA LEU A 77 -6.29 -4.66 -2.47
C LEU A 77 -6.26 -3.78 -1.21
N ILE A 78 -5.82 -2.54 -1.36
CA ILE A 78 -5.68 -1.57 -0.25
C ILE A 78 -6.49 -0.30 -0.59
N PRO A 79 -7.80 -0.29 -0.29
CA PRO A 79 -8.60 0.93 -0.36
C PRO A 79 -8.34 1.88 0.81
N LYS A 80 -8.49 3.18 0.54
CA LYS A 80 -8.48 4.23 1.58
C LYS A 80 -9.55 3.95 2.63
N LEU A 81 -9.12 3.87 3.89
CA LEU A 81 -10.02 3.68 5.04
C LEU A 81 -10.96 4.89 5.21
N HIS A 82 -12.13 4.64 5.78
CA HIS A 82 -13.16 5.66 6.05
C HIS A 82 -13.66 6.45 4.82
N ALA A 83 -13.41 5.98 3.60
CA ALA A 83 -13.94 6.56 2.37
C ALA A 83 -14.94 5.58 1.70
N PRO A 84 -16.26 5.71 1.93
CA PRO A 84 -17.25 4.75 1.46
C PRO A 84 -17.21 4.51 -0.06
N LYS A 85 -17.08 5.57 -0.86
CA LYS A 85 -16.98 5.49 -2.33
C LYS A 85 -15.78 4.64 -2.76
N VAL A 86 -14.61 4.84 -2.14
CA VAL A 86 -13.38 4.08 -2.44
C VAL A 86 -13.55 2.60 -2.10
N VAL A 87 -14.22 2.30 -0.98
CA VAL A 87 -14.52 0.91 -0.60
C VAL A 87 -15.49 0.25 -1.61
N GLN A 88 -16.50 0.98 -2.10
CA GLN A 88 -17.42 0.49 -3.14
C GLN A 88 -16.68 0.20 -4.45
N ASP A 89 -15.80 1.11 -4.87
CA ASP A 89 -14.99 0.95 -6.07
C ASP A 89 -13.98 -0.21 -5.93
N ALA A 90 -13.45 -0.45 -4.72
CA ALA A 90 -12.63 -1.64 -4.45
C ALA A 90 -13.44 -2.95 -4.55
N VAL A 91 -14.69 -2.95 -4.08
CA VAL A 91 -15.61 -4.09 -4.27
C VAL A 91 -15.90 -4.32 -5.74
N ARG A 92 -16.17 -3.25 -6.51
CA ARG A 92 -16.37 -3.31 -7.96
C ARG A 92 -15.14 -3.87 -8.68
N PHE A 93 -13.94 -3.45 -8.27
CA PHE A 93 -12.71 -3.95 -8.84
C PHE A 93 -12.50 -5.43 -8.50
N ALA A 94 -12.70 -5.82 -7.24
CA ALA A 94 -12.64 -7.21 -6.81
C ALA A 94 -13.61 -8.12 -7.59
N GLN A 95 -14.85 -7.67 -7.81
CA GLN A 95 -15.83 -8.40 -8.64
C GLN A 95 -15.34 -8.55 -10.09
N HIS A 96 -14.83 -7.47 -10.69
CA HIS A 96 -14.26 -7.56 -12.03
C HIS A 96 -13.11 -8.57 -12.13
N LEU A 97 -12.20 -8.58 -11.14
CA LEU A 97 -11.12 -9.55 -11.10
C LEU A 97 -11.65 -10.98 -11.03
N HIS A 98 -12.59 -11.25 -10.12
CA HIS A 98 -13.18 -12.57 -9.96
C HIS A 98 -13.93 -13.05 -11.21
N ASP A 99 -14.74 -12.19 -11.82
CA ASP A 99 -15.60 -12.56 -12.96
C ASP A 99 -14.81 -12.82 -14.25
N ASN A 100 -13.65 -12.18 -14.42
CA ASN A 100 -12.88 -12.21 -15.67
C ASN A 100 -11.57 -13.01 -15.56
N TYR A 101 -11.09 -13.28 -14.35
CA TYR A 101 -9.81 -13.92 -14.08
C TYR A 101 -9.95 -14.96 -12.94
N PRO A 102 -10.43 -16.18 -13.24
CA PRO A 102 -10.83 -17.17 -12.22
C PRO A 102 -9.70 -17.65 -11.32
N ASP A 103 -8.44 -17.56 -11.76
CA ASP A 103 -7.26 -17.99 -11.00
C ASP A 103 -6.76 -16.95 -9.99
N ILE A 104 -7.43 -15.80 -9.88
CA ILE A 104 -7.04 -14.72 -8.99
C ILE A 104 -7.62 -14.90 -7.58
N ASN A 105 -6.73 -14.86 -6.60
CA ASN A 105 -7.04 -14.76 -5.19
C ASN A 105 -7.02 -13.30 -4.73
N ILE A 106 -8.14 -12.85 -4.18
CA ILE A 106 -8.31 -11.46 -3.72
C ILE A 106 -8.01 -11.39 -2.23
N VAL A 107 -6.99 -10.60 -1.88
CA VAL A 107 -6.49 -10.45 -0.52
C VAL A 107 -6.78 -9.05 0.00
N PHE A 108 -7.19 -8.94 1.27
CA PHE A 108 -7.40 -7.67 1.97
C PHE A 108 -6.72 -7.70 3.35
N GLU A 109 -6.42 -6.52 3.89
CA GLU A 109 -6.11 -6.39 5.32
C GLU A 109 -7.33 -6.77 6.17
N SER A 110 -7.12 -7.36 7.36
CA SER A 110 -8.21 -7.92 8.18
C SER A 110 -9.32 -6.92 8.51
N ARG A 111 -8.96 -5.65 8.74
CA ARG A 111 -9.93 -4.57 9.02
C ARG A 111 -10.79 -4.22 7.80
N ILE A 112 -10.25 -4.38 6.59
CA ILE A 112 -10.94 -4.10 5.33
C ILE A 112 -11.80 -5.30 4.94
N ALA A 113 -11.25 -6.51 5.05
CA ALA A 113 -11.95 -7.77 4.80
C ALA A 113 -13.28 -7.81 5.55
N ALA A 114 -13.29 -7.50 6.85
CA ALA A 114 -14.51 -7.47 7.67
C ALA A 114 -15.62 -6.53 7.15
N ARG A 115 -15.26 -5.49 6.37
CA ARG A 115 -16.22 -4.52 5.82
C ARG A 115 -16.70 -4.89 4.41
N VAL A 116 -15.83 -5.47 3.59
CA VAL A 116 -16.15 -5.78 2.19
C VAL A 116 -16.74 -7.17 2.01
N HIS A 117 -16.48 -8.09 2.93
CA HIS A 117 -16.82 -9.50 2.81
C HIS A 117 -18.29 -9.77 2.43
N ASN A 118 -19.24 -9.08 3.07
CA ASN A 118 -20.67 -9.27 2.80
C ASN A 118 -21.12 -8.82 1.40
N HIS A 119 -20.29 -8.03 0.70
CA HIS A 119 -20.55 -7.50 -0.63
C HIS A 119 -19.90 -8.32 -1.75
N LEU A 120 -19.09 -9.33 -1.40
CA LEU A 120 -18.39 -10.18 -2.36
C LEU A 120 -19.00 -11.60 -2.31
N PRO A 121 -19.52 -12.14 -3.41
CA PRO A 121 -20.19 -13.44 -3.42
C PRO A 121 -19.23 -14.66 -3.43
N PHE A 122 -17.95 -14.42 -3.19
CA PHE A 122 -16.86 -15.38 -3.32
C PHE A 122 -15.86 -15.26 -2.15
N PRO A 123 -15.03 -16.28 -1.90
CA PRO A 123 -14.07 -16.27 -0.80
C PRO A 123 -13.00 -15.20 -0.98
N ILE A 124 -12.65 -14.53 0.13
CA ILE A 124 -11.54 -13.56 0.20
C ILE A 124 -10.50 -13.99 1.22
N TYR A 125 -9.29 -13.48 1.10
CA TYR A 125 -8.16 -13.86 1.95
C TYR A 125 -7.71 -12.70 2.86
N THR A 126 -7.29 -13.02 4.07
CA THR A 126 -6.70 -12.08 5.04
C THR A 126 -5.65 -12.81 5.87
N PRO A 127 -4.62 -12.10 6.39
CA PRO A 127 -3.76 -12.65 7.44
C PRO A 127 -4.59 -13.00 8.69
N SER A 128 -4.24 -14.13 9.31
CA SER A 128 -4.76 -14.53 10.62
C SER A 128 -4.30 -13.60 11.72
N ARG A 129 -5.12 -13.46 12.78
CA ARG A 129 -4.79 -12.65 13.96
C ARG A 129 -3.72 -13.27 14.85
N SER A 130 -3.45 -14.57 14.71
CA SER A 130 -2.52 -15.31 15.57
C SER A 130 -1.05 -15.01 15.30
N ASP A 131 -0.70 -14.49 14.11
CA ASP A 131 0.67 -14.14 13.77
C ASP A 131 0.73 -12.92 12.83
N PRO A 132 0.94 -11.71 13.37
CA PRO A 132 1.09 -10.49 12.57
C PRO A 132 2.35 -10.45 11.70
N ALA A 133 3.33 -11.34 11.94
CA ALA A 133 4.60 -11.38 11.22
C ALA A 133 4.53 -12.23 9.95
N THR A 134 3.42 -12.94 9.71
CA THR A 134 3.30 -13.86 8.59
C THR A 134 2.40 -13.39 7.44
N HIS A 135 2.96 -13.59 6.24
CA HIS A 135 2.31 -13.96 4.98
C HIS A 135 1.89 -12.91 3.94
N PHE A 136 2.15 -11.60 4.07
CA PHE A 136 2.10 -10.75 2.86
C PHE A 136 3.34 -10.88 1.97
N PRO A 137 4.57 -10.74 2.49
CA PRO A 137 5.78 -10.66 1.65
C PRO A 137 6.01 -11.87 0.74
N ASN A 138 5.66 -13.06 1.24
CA ASN A 138 5.90 -14.33 0.55
C ASN A 138 4.69 -14.83 -0.24
N LYS A 139 3.53 -14.16 -0.17
CA LYS A 139 2.31 -14.61 -0.86
C LYS A 139 1.82 -13.62 -1.91
N ILE A 140 2.02 -12.32 -1.73
CA ILE A 140 1.40 -11.31 -2.60
C ILE A 140 2.21 -11.08 -3.87
N ASP A 141 1.59 -11.32 -5.02
CA ASP A 141 2.21 -11.15 -6.33
C ASP A 141 2.19 -9.68 -6.75
N LEU A 142 1.07 -9.00 -6.51
CA LEU A 142 0.87 -7.59 -6.86
C LEU A 142 -0.01 -6.89 -5.82
N VAL A 143 0.28 -5.61 -5.57
CA VAL A 143 -0.53 -4.75 -4.70
C VAL A 143 -1.28 -3.74 -5.55
N THR A 144 -2.59 -3.65 -5.35
CA THR A 144 -3.40 -2.57 -5.91
C THR A 144 -3.86 -1.62 -4.81
N THR A 145 -3.59 -0.33 -4.98
CA THR A 145 -4.03 0.71 -4.05
C THR A 145 -5.15 1.54 -4.67
N LEU A 146 -6.16 1.88 -3.87
CA LEU A 146 -7.29 2.72 -4.28
C LEU A 146 -7.37 3.88 -3.29
N GLY A 147 -6.98 5.09 -3.71
CA GLY A 147 -6.87 6.22 -2.80
C GLY A 147 -5.88 7.28 -3.25
N GLY A 148 -5.01 7.71 -2.34
CA GLY A 148 -3.96 8.70 -2.62
C GLY A 148 -2.60 8.23 -2.11
N ASP A 149 -1.69 9.16 -1.87
CA ASP A 149 -0.30 8.82 -1.54
C ASP A 149 -0.18 7.99 -0.26
N GLY A 150 -1.02 8.29 0.75
CA GLY A 150 -1.06 7.51 2.00
C GLY A 150 -1.41 6.02 1.82
N THR A 151 -2.16 5.64 0.78
CA THR A 151 -2.44 4.22 0.49
C THR A 151 -1.24 3.52 -0.14
N ILE A 152 -0.42 4.22 -0.92
CA ILE A 152 0.84 3.69 -1.47
C ILE A 152 1.87 3.52 -0.35
N LEU A 153 1.99 4.50 0.55
CA LEU A 153 2.85 4.37 1.74
C LEU A 153 2.40 3.23 2.64
N ARG A 154 1.08 3.05 2.80
CA ARG A 154 0.55 1.88 3.51
C ARG A 154 0.99 0.59 2.83
N ALA A 155 0.81 0.47 1.52
CA ALA A 155 1.21 -0.68 0.74
C ALA A 155 2.70 -1.01 0.94
N ALA A 156 3.59 -0.05 0.67
CA ALA A 156 5.03 -0.26 0.81
C ALA A 156 5.42 -0.60 2.27
N SER A 157 4.73 -0.02 3.26
CA SER A 157 5.00 -0.30 4.67
C SER A 157 4.68 -1.73 5.10
N LEU A 158 3.79 -2.45 4.39
CA LEU A 158 3.53 -3.87 4.63
C LEU A 158 4.73 -4.76 4.22
N PHE A 159 5.60 -4.23 3.36
CA PHE A 159 6.82 -4.89 2.86
C PHE A 159 8.09 -4.20 3.36
N SER A 160 8.00 -3.31 4.37
CA SER A 160 9.14 -2.51 4.84
C SER A 160 10.27 -3.31 5.47
N LEU A 161 10.02 -4.57 5.83
CA LEU A 161 11.04 -5.48 6.39
C LEU A 161 11.69 -6.35 5.31
N ASN A 162 11.21 -6.28 4.07
CA ASN A 162 11.67 -7.12 2.97
C ASN A 162 12.44 -6.28 1.93
N PRO A 163 13.49 -6.87 1.33
CA PRO A 163 14.23 -6.21 0.27
C PRO A 163 13.42 -6.10 -1.02
N THR A 164 12.44 -6.99 -1.23
CA THR A 164 11.59 -6.98 -2.43
C THR A 164 10.17 -6.54 -2.10
N VAL A 165 9.67 -5.60 -2.88
CA VAL A 165 8.28 -5.12 -2.82
C VAL A 165 7.55 -5.60 -4.08
N PRO A 166 6.33 -6.14 -3.99
CA PRO A 166 5.54 -6.44 -5.19
C PRO A 166 5.25 -5.18 -6.02
N PRO A 167 5.06 -5.28 -7.35
CA PRO A 167 4.55 -4.17 -8.15
C PRO A 167 3.32 -3.53 -7.51
N ILE A 168 3.30 -2.20 -7.47
CA ILE A 168 2.17 -1.43 -6.97
C ILE A 168 1.44 -0.80 -8.16
N LEU A 169 0.22 -1.27 -8.40
CA LEU A 169 -0.74 -0.61 -9.29
C LEU A 169 -1.58 0.37 -8.46
N SER A 170 -1.50 1.66 -8.74
CA SER A 170 -2.18 2.68 -7.94
C SER A 170 -3.26 3.41 -8.72
N PHE A 171 -4.48 3.40 -8.18
CA PHE A 171 -5.61 4.19 -8.67
C PHE A 171 -5.85 5.39 -7.78
N SER A 172 -5.66 6.58 -8.36
CA SER A 172 -5.93 7.86 -7.73
C SER A 172 -7.45 8.05 -7.57
N MET A 173 -7.88 8.27 -6.33
CA MET A 173 -9.29 8.40 -5.94
C MET A 173 -9.47 9.46 -4.85
N GLY A 174 -10.37 10.41 -5.09
CA GLY A 174 -10.67 11.51 -4.17
C GLY A 174 -9.79 12.72 -4.45
N THR A 175 -9.18 13.31 -3.41
CA THR A 175 -8.21 14.39 -3.59
C THR A 175 -7.01 13.87 -4.38
N LEU A 176 -6.70 14.55 -5.47
CA LEU A 176 -5.65 14.22 -6.43
C LEU A 176 -4.29 14.17 -5.67
N GLY A 177 -3.57 13.05 -5.75
CA GLY A 177 -2.28 12.79 -5.07
C GLY A 177 -1.13 12.60 -6.05
N PHE A 178 0.12 12.78 -5.61
CA PHE A 178 1.30 12.89 -6.49
C PHE A 178 1.87 11.53 -6.95
N LEU A 179 1.56 10.45 -6.23
CA LEU A 179 2.13 9.12 -6.49
C LEU A 179 1.18 8.18 -7.25
N GLY A 180 -0.12 8.49 -7.27
CA GLY A 180 -1.14 7.68 -7.95
C GLY A 180 -1.35 8.11 -9.39
N GLU A 181 -0.99 7.25 -10.34
CA GLU A 181 -0.93 7.64 -11.77
C GLU A 181 -2.16 7.27 -12.59
N TRP A 182 -2.91 6.25 -12.19
CA TRP A 182 -4.08 5.79 -12.95
C TRP A 182 -5.37 6.39 -12.38
N LYS A 183 -6.28 6.83 -13.25
CA LYS A 183 -7.65 7.17 -12.81
C LYS A 183 -8.42 5.87 -12.61
N PHE A 184 -9.24 5.78 -11.55
CA PHE A 184 -10.00 4.54 -11.33
C PHE A 184 -10.93 4.20 -12.50
N ALA A 185 -11.40 5.16 -13.30
CA ALA A 185 -12.19 4.88 -14.50
C ALA A 185 -11.48 3.94 -15.52
N GLU A 186 -10.15 3.91 -15.50
CA GLU A 186 -9.29 3.17 -16.42
C GLU A 186 -8.90 1.78 -15.87
N TYR A 187 -9.47 1.35 -14.74
CA TYR A 187 -9.04 0.17 -14.00
C TYR A 187 -8.98 -1.12 -14.83
N LYS A 188 -9.91 -1.28 -15.78
CA LYS A 188 -9.97 -2.47 -16.65
C LYS A 188 -8.78 -2.53 -17.61
N ASP A 189 -8.47 -1.41 -18.26
CA ASP A 189 -7.36 -1.33 -19.21
C ASP A 189 -6.02 -1.43 -18.47
N ALA A 190 -5.87 -0.68 -17.38
CA ALA A 190 -4.69 -0.72 -16.52
C ALA A 190 -4.40 -2.14 -16.02
N TRP A 191 -5.43 -2.82 -15.50
CA TRP A 191 -5.32 -4.20 -15.04
C TRP A 191 -4.96 -5.16 -16.18
N THR A 192 -5.65 -5.06 -17.32
CA THR A 192 -5.42 -5.93 -18.48
C THR A 192 -3.97 -5.85 -18.93
N ARG A 193 -3.42 -4.64 -19.10
CA ARG A 193 -2.00 -4.44 -19.49
C ARG A 193 -1.02 -5.05 -18.50
N VAL A 194 -1.31 -4.94 -17.20
CA VAL A 194 -0.49 -5.54 -16.14
C VAL A 194 -0.57 -7.06 -16.17
N TYR A 195 -1.78 -7.62 -16.24
CA TYR A 195 -2.00 -9.06 -16.21
C TYR A 195 -1.41 -9.77 -17.45
N THR A 196 -1.55 -9.17 -18.63
CA THR A 196 -1.08 -9.76 -19.90
C THR A 196 0.37 -9.37 -20.25
N SER A 197 1.14 -8.77 -19.34
CA SER A 197 2.49 -8.27 -19.64
C SER A 197 3.50 -9.35 -20.06
N GLY A 198 3.22 -10.60 -19.70
CA GLY A 198 3.98 -11.78 -20.10
C GLY A 198 3.66 -12.36 -21.48
N ILE A 199 2.57 -11.88 -22.11
CA ILE A 199 2.12 -12.39 -23.41
C ILE A 199 2.53 -11.36 -24.46
N ASP A 200 3.30 -11.78 -25.47
CA ASP A 200 3.65 -10.95 -26.63
C ASP A 200 2.42 -10.72 -27.52
N SER A 201 1.57 -9.80 -27.06
CA SER A 201 0.30 -9.44 -27.70
C SER A 201 0.43 -8.23 -28.63
N GLY A 202 1.65 -7.73 -28.87
CA GLY A 202 1.92 -6.48 -29.59
C GLY A 202 1.48 -5.19 -28.85
N ALA A 203 0.78 -5.32 -27.72
CA ALA A 203 0.44 -4.22 -26.83
C ALA A 203 1.68 -3.71 -26.09
N ALA A 204 1.73 -2.41 -25.82
CA ALA A 204 2.82 -1.81 -25.05
C ALA A 204 2.83 -2.37 -23.62
N ARG A 205 3.97 -2.94 -23.21
CA ARG A 205 4.14 -3.45 -21.84
C ARG A 205 4.08 -2.29 -20.85
N PRO A 206 3.48 -2.50 -19.65
CA PRO A 206 3.43 -1.46 -18.66
C PRO A 206 4.84 -1.10 -18.19
N LYS A 207 5.09 0.20 -18.13
CA LYS A 207 6.32 0.76 -17.59
C LYS A 207 6.26 0.77 -16.06
N ILE A 208 7.43 0.69 -15.44
CA ILE A 208 7.63 0.66 -13.99
C ILE A 208 8.61 1.78 -13.64
N LEU A 209 8.18 2.63 -12.71
CA LEU A 209 9.05 3.57 -12.02
C LEU A 209 9.49 2.94 -10.70
N LEU A 210 10.79 2.72 -10.56
CA LEU A 210 11.36 2.14 -9.34
C LEU A 210 11.70 3.26 -8.36
N ARG A 211 10.85 3.45 -7.34
CA ARG A 211 11.02 4.53 -6.35
C ARG A 211 12.02 4.11 -5.27
N HIS A 212 13.00 4.95 -4.98
CA HIS A 212 14.00 4.70 -3.94
C HIS A 212 13.38 4.60 -2.54
N ARG A 213 14.05 3.85 -1.64
CA ARG A 213 13.75 3.80 -0.20
C ARG A 213 14.96 4.24 0.60
N LEU A 214 14.76 4.74 1.81
CA LEU A 214 15.81 4.91 2.82
C LEU A 214 15.87 3.68 3.71
N LYS A 215 17.07 3.22 4.04
CA LYS A 215 17.35 2.28 5.14
C LYS A 215 17.60 3.08 6.41
N VAL A 216 16.87 2.76 7.47
CA VAL A 216 16.95 3.42 8.77
C VAL A 216 17.30 2.40 9.85
N GLY A 217 18.35 2.70 10.61
CA GLY A 217 18.75 1.97 11.80
C GLY A 217 18.78 2.89 13.02
N VAL A 218 18.18 2.44 14.12
CA VAL A 218 18.27 3.09 15.43
C VAL A 218 19.26 2.31 16.28
N TYR A 219 20.22 3.02 16.86
CA TYR A 219 21.31 2.48 17.64
C TYR A 219 21.30 3.09 19.04
N ASP A 220 21.53 2.26 20.05
CA ASP A 220 21.70 2.72 21.44
C ASP A 220 23.09 3.36 21.65
N ASP A 221 23.35 3.77 22.89
CA ASP A 221 24.60 4.38 23.37
C ASP A 221 25.81 3.44 23.28
N GLU A 222 25.57 2.12 23.33
CA GLU A 222 26.58 1.09 23.08
C GLU A 222 26.83 0.84 21.58
N GLY A 223 26.08 1.51 20.70
CA GLY A 223 26.19 1.36 19.25
C GLY A 223 25.57 0.07 18.72
N LYS A 224 24.71 -0.60 19.49
CA LYS A 224 23.96 -1.79 19.08
C LYS A 224 22.66 -1.37 18.39
N ASN A 225 22.35 -2.03 17.28
CA ASN A 225 21.10 -1.77 16.56
C ASN A 225 19.91 -2.35 17.35
N ILE A 226 18.96 -1.49 17.69
CA ILE A 226 17.78 -1.82 18.50
C ILE A 226 16.49 -1.90 17.70
N ASN A 227 16.54 -1.91 16.36
CA ASN A 227 15.33 -1.94 15.51
C ASN A 227 14.40 -3.11 15.85
N GLY A 228 14.95 -4.27 16.23
CA GLY A 228 14.16 -5.45 16.62
C GLY A 228 13.37 -5.28 17.93
N LEU A 229 13.67 -4.24 18.71
CA LEU A 229 13.00 -3.91 19.96
C LEU A 229 11.95 -2.81 19.79
N LEU A 230 11.87 -2.18 18.61
CA LEU A 230 11.00 -1.03 18.35
C LEU A 230 9.63 -1.47 17.84
N MET A 231 8.58 -1.07 18.56
CA MET A 231 7.18 -1.28 18.17
C MET A 231 6.65 -0.04 17.42
N PRO A 232 5.94 -0.19 16.29
CA PRO A 232 5.19 0.91 15.70
C PRO A 232 4.10 1.36 16.68
N THR A 233 4.22 2.56 17.24
CA THR A 233 3.17 3.13 18.08
C THR A 233 2.24 3.96 17.20
N SER A 234 0.93 3.66 17.22
CA SER A 234 -0.05 4.56 16.60
C SER A 234 0.01 5.93 17.27
N THR A 235 -0.23 6.98 16.49
CA THR A 235 -0.09 8.42 16.82
C THR A 235 -0.89 8.94 18.02
N ALA A 236 -1.51 8.07 18.83
CA ALA A 236 -2.33 8.44 19.99
C ALA A 236 -1.72 8.04 21.35
N GLU A 237 -0.67 7.22 21.41
CA GLU A 237 -0.08 6.80 22.70
C GLU A 237 1.21 7.57 23.00
N ALA A 238 1.03 8.74 23.61
CA ALA A 238 2.09 9.45 24.31
C ALA A 238 2.58 8.60 25.51
N HIS A 239 3.91 8.60 25.73
CA HIS A 239 4.60 8.14 26.96
C HIS A 239 4.65 6.65 27.28
N GLN A 240 4.86 5.75 26.32
CA GLN A 240 5.41 4.43 26.65
C GLN A 240 6.90 4.34 26.32
N ARG A 241 7.70 4.38 27.40
CA ARG A 241 9.06 3.80 27.46
C ARG A 241 9.09 2.54 26.61
N LEU A 242 10.15 2.36 25.81
CA LEU A 242 10.54 1.14 25.08
C LEU A 242 9.85 -0.10 25.70
N ARG A 243 8.63 -0.42 25.25
CA ARG A 243 7.99 -1.67 25.64
C ARG A 243 8.66 -2.74 24.79
N LEU A 244 9.70 -3.33 25.35
CA LEU A 244 10.26 -4.58 24.88
C LEU A 244 9.09 -5.55 24.67
N MET A 245 9.07 -6.28 23.55
CA MET A 245 8.11 -7.36 23.36
C MET A 245 8.17 -8.29 24.59
N PRO A 246 7.03 -8.70 25.17
CA PRO A 246 7.04 -9.80 26.12
C PRO A 246 7.63 -11.02 25.41
N LEU A 247 8.60 -11.66 26.07
CA LEU A 247 9.24 -12.86 25.55
C LEU A 247 8.16 -13.92 25.31
N SER A 248 8.18 -14.59 24.15
CA SER A 248 7.32 -15.76 23.95
C SER A 248 7.69 -16.86 24.95
N ALA A 249 6.77 -17.77 25.26
CA ALA A 249 7.05 -18.91 26.13
C ALA A 249 8.25 -19.75 25.65
N GLU A 250 8.49 -19.77 24.34
CA GLU A 250 9.67 -20.38 23.71
C GLU A 250 10.96 -19.60 24.01
N GLN A 251 10.90 -18.26 24.07
CA GLN A 251 12.02 -17.40 24.43
C GLN A 251 12.34 -17.46 25.94
N GLU A 252 11.33 -17.56 26.80
CA GLU A 252 11.53 -17.80 28.25
C GLU A 252 12.12 -19.18 28.52
N ALA A 253 11.70 -20.21 27.79
CA ALA A 253 12.27 -21.55 27.87
C ALA A 253 13.72 -21.59 27.35
N ALA A 254 14.04 -20.80 26.32
CA ALA A 254 15.38 -20.67 25.76
C ALA A 254 16.37 -19.95 26.69
N LEU A 255 15.91 -18.96 27.47
CA LEU A 255 16.70 -18.27 28.50
C LEU A 255 17.14 -19.18 29.66
N ASN A 256 16.39 -20.26 29.91
CA ASN A 256 16.70 -21.24 30.96
C ASN A 256 17.68 -22.35 30.49
N ASN A 257 18.14 -22.31 29.23
CA ASN A 257 19.11 -23.26 28.71
C ASN A 257 20.52 -22.63 28.69
N PRO A 258 21.46 -23.08 29.55
CA PRO A 258 22.80 -22.49 29.67
C PRO A 258 23.68 -22.63 28.42
N ASN A 259 23.27 -23.46 27.45
CA ASN A 259 23.98 -23.67 26.17
C ASN A 259 23.23 -23.07 24.96
N TRP A 260 22.12 -22.36 25.17
CA TRP A 260 21.40 -21.74 24.07
C TRP A 260 22.05 -20.43 23.66
N VAL A 261 22.62 -20.42 22.45
CA VAL A 261 23.00 -19.19 21.76
C VAL A 261 21.79 -18.77 20.94
N PRO A 262 21.18 -17.59 21.18
CA PRO A 262 20.15 -17.08 20.30
C PRO A 262 20.71 -17.08 18.88
N PRO A 263 19.98 -17.57 17.86
CA PRO A 263 20.36 -17.27 16.49
C PRO A 263 20.46 -15.75 16.42
N VAL A 264 21.62 -15.22 16.03
CA VAL A 264 21.87 -13.78 15.90
C VAL A 264 20.89 -13.28 14.85
N LYS A 265 19.71 -12.86 15.30
CA LYS A 265 18.66 -12.33 14.45
C LYS A 265 19.16 -10.94 14.08
N VAL A 266 19.73 -10.82 12.88
CA VAL A 266 20.14 -9.52 12.32
C VAL A 266 18.96 -8.57 12.52
N PRO A 267 19.12 -7.45 13.25
CA PRO A 267 18.01 -6.55 13.53
C PRO A 267 17.34 -6.11 12.22
N PRO A 268 16.00 -6.12 12.15
CA PRO A 268 15.30 -5.74 10.93
C PRO A 268 15.68 -4.32 10.53
N THR A 269 15.98 -4.08 9.26
CA THR A 269 16.20 -2.71 8.76
C THR A 269 14.85 -2.08 8.44
N PHE A 270 14.57 -0.90 8.99
CA PHE A 270 13.37 -0.16 8.60
C PHE A 270 13.59 0.51 7.26
N HIS A 271 12.55 0.51 6.42
CA HIS A 271 12.57 1.21 5.15
C HIS A 271 11.55 2.36 5.16
N ALA A 272 11.97 3.52 4.64
CA ALA A 272 11.11 4.68 4.41
C ALA A 272 10.97 4.91 2.90
N VAL A 273 9.74 5.12 2.40
CA VAL A 273 9.52 5.51 1.00
C VAL A 273 9.62 7.02 0.84
N ASN A 274 9.13 7.79 1.81
CA ASN A 274 9.19 9.24 1.78
C ASN A 274 10.31 9.75 2.67
N GLU A 275 10.20 9.60 3.98
CA GLU A 275 11.12 10.25 4.91
C GLU A 275 11.31 9.54 6.26
N LEU A 276 12.47 9.80 6.84
CA LEU A 276 12.71 9.79 8.28
C LEU A 276 12.54 11.21 8.82
N LEU A 277 11.79 11.34 9.91
CA LEU A 277 11.63 12.58 10.68
C LEU A 277 12.17 12.37 12.10
N LEU A 278 13.01 13.31 12.55
CA LEU A 278 13.34 13.49 13.96
C LEU A 278 12.77 14.83 14.42
N HIS A 279 11.87 14.84 15.41
CA HIS A 279 11.12 16.04 15.80
C HIS A 279 11.03 16.20 17.32
N ARG A 280 10.95 17.44 17.81
CA ARG A 280 10.75 17.75 19.25
C ARG A 280 9.40 17.30 19.82
N GLY A 281 8.46 16.89 18.95
CA GLY A 281 7.11 16.48 19.34
C GLY A 281 6.36 17.59 20.08
N GLY A 282 5.73 17.24 21.19
CA GLY A 282 5.03 18.20 22.07
C GLY A 282 5.94 19.04 22.96
N GLN A 283 7.27 18.90 22.89
CA GLN A 283 8.18 19.61 23.78
C GLN A 283 8.30 21.09 23.40
N PRO A 284 8.35 22.02 24.39
CA PRO A 284 8.43 23.45 24.13
C PRO A 284 9.84 23.92 23.72
N HIS A 285 10.86 23.08 23.90
CA HIS A 285 12.25 23.42 23.58
C HIS A 285 12.63 22.90 22.19
N LEU A 286 13.47 23.67 21.47
CA LEU A 286 14.02 23.25 20.19
C LEU A 286 14.89 22.00 20.36
N ALA A 287 14.83 21.13 19.36
CA ALA A 287 15.74 20.00 19.24
C ALA A 287 17.14 20.49 18.87
N MET A 288 18.16 19.89 19.46
CA MET A 288 19.58 20.08 19.12
C MET A 288 20.12 18.76 18.57
N ILE A 289 20.34 18.66 17.27
CA ILE A 289 20.65 17.40 16.59
C ILE A 289 22.00 17.53 15.91
N ASP A 290 22.98 16.73 16.32
CA ASP A 290 24.27 16.66 15.62
C ASP A 290 24.10 15.83 14.35
N VAL A 291 24.45 16.43 13.21
CA VAL A 291 24.33 15.82 11.89
C VAL A 291 25.72 15.48 11.39
N TYR A 292 25.91 14.22 11.00
CA TYR A 292 27.13 13.74 10.36
C TYR A 292 26.82 13.20 8.97
N VAL A 293 27.69 13.50 8.02
CA VAL A 293 27.62 13.01 6.65
C VAL A 293 28.92 12.27 6.34
N ASN A 294 28.83 11.01 5.95
CA ASN A 294 29.97 10.14 5.71
C ASN A 294 30.99 10.17 6.87
N ASN A 295 30.49 10.12 8.10
CA ASN A 295 31.25 10.18 9.35
C ASN A 295 31.94 11.52 9.64
N HIS A 296 31.76 12.54 8.80
CA HIS A 296 32.23 13.91 9.07
C HIS A 296 31.13 14.72 9.75
N PHE A 297 31.48 15.45 10.80
CA PHE A 297 30.56 16.40 11.43
C PHE A 297 30.18 17.49 10.43
N LEU A 298 28.89 17.64 10.18
CA LEU A 298 28.35 18.67 9.30
C LEU A 298 27.94 19.91 10.11
N THR A 299 27.02 19.74 11.06
CA THR A 299 26.47 20.85 11.85
C THR A 299 25.67 20.34 13.06
N GLU A 300 25.44 21.22 14.04
CA GLU A 300 24.45 21.03 15.10
C GLU A 300 23.15 21.76 14.69
N ALA A 301 22.13 20.98 14.36
CA ALA A 301 20.83 21.48 13.93
C ALA A 301 19.99 21.88 15.15
N ILE A 302 19.82 23.19 15.36
CA ILE A 302 18.90 23.73 16.37
C ILE A 302 17.58 24.11 15.69
N CYS A 303 16.55 23.29 15.83
CA CYS A 303 15.35 23.35 15.00
C CYS A 303 14.14 22.67 15.66
N ASP A 304 12.96 22.75 15.06
CA ASP A 304 11.81 21.94 15.48
C ASP A 304 12.06 20.45 15.19
N GLY A 305 12.76 20.17 14.08
CA GLY A 305 13.18 18.83 13.69
C GLY A 305 13.99 18.84 12.40
N ILE A 306 14.39 17.65 11.97
CA ILE A 306 15.10 17.44 10.71
C ILE A 306 14.52 16.25 9.95
N LEU A 307 14.45 16.38 8.64
CA LEU A 307 13.99 15.36 7.70
C LEU A 307 15.18 14.80 6.93
N VAL A 308 15.18 13.49 6.75
CA VAL A 308 15.96 12.83 5.69
C VAL A 308 14.97 12.17 4.76
N SER A 309 14.89 12.62 3.50
CA SER A 309 13.86 12.16 2.55
C SER A 309 14.43 11.59 1.25
N THR A 310 13.67 10.71 0.62
CA THR A 310 13.90 10.27 -0.76
C THR A 310 13.46 11.36 -1.75
N PRO A 311 13.74 11.21 -3.06
CA PRO A 311 13.16 12.06 -4.09
C PRO A 311 11.64 11.97 -4.13
N THR A 312 11.07 10.79 -3.82
CA THR A 312 9.62 10.61 -3.72
C THR A 312 9.05 11.44 -2.55
N GLY A 313 9.72 11.44 -1.40
CA GLY A 313 9.36 12.27 -0.24
C GLY A 313 9.64 13.77 -0.41
N SER A 314 10.30 14.19 -1.49
CA SER A 314 10.59 15.61 -1.75
C SER A 314 9.32 16.46 -1.88
N THR A 315 8.22 15.85 -2.34
CA THR A 315 6.89 16.48 -2.48
C THR A 315 5.98 16.29 -1.26
N ALA A 316 6.46 15.60 -0.22
CA ALA A 316 5.74 15.35 1.02
C ALA A 316 6.10 16.40 2.08
N TYR A 317 6.50 15.97 3.29
CA TYR A 317 6.79 16.92 4.37
C TYR A 317 8.01 17.79 4.07
N SER A 318 8.98 17.28 3.29
CA SER A 318 10.15 18.03 2.83
C SER A 318 9.76 19.31 2.08
N LEU A 319 8.78 19.24 1.17
CA LEU A 319 8.27 20.41 0.45
C LEU A 319 7.70 21.48 1.39
N SER A 320 6.93 21.04 2.39
CA SER A 320 6.32 21.96 3.38
C SER A 320 7.37 22.64 4.26
N ALA A 321 8.50 21.98 4.50
CA ALA A 321 9.65 22.53 5.21
C ALA A 321 10.59 23.37 4.33
N GLY A 322 10.24 23.59 3.05
CA GLY A 322 11.02 24.40 2.11
C GLY A 322 12.08 23.63 1.31
N GLY A 323 12.02 22.30 1.30
CA GLY A 323 12.83 21.44 0.45
C GLY A 323 12.50 21.58 -1.05
N ALA A 324 13.46 21.23 -1.92
CA ALA A 324 13.26 21.26 -3.36
C ALA A 324 12.41 20.07 -3.82
N ILE A 325 11.63 20.26 -4.89
CA ILE A 325 10.95 19.18 -5.61
C ILE A 325 12.01 18.45 -6.44
N VAL A 326 12.15 17.13 -6.25
CA VAL A 326 13.14 16.31 -6.95
C VAL A 326 12.44 15.20 -7.74
N HIS A 327 12.83 15.05 -9.00
CA HIS A 327 12.30 14.00 -9.88
C HIS A 327 12.61 12.60 -9.32
N PRO A 328 11.66 11.63 -9.33
CA PRO A 328 11.83 10.32 -8.68
C PRO A 328 12.98 9.46 -9.24
N LEU A 329 13.38 9.68 -10.50
CA LEU A 329 14.53 9.00 -11.12
C LEU A 329 15.90 9.53 -10.66
N VAL A 330 15.95 10.68 -9.97
CA VAL A 330 17.23 11.24 -9.50
C VAL A 330 17.65 10.48 -8.25
N GLY A 331 18.70 9.67 -8.35
CA GLY A 331 19.30 8.93 -7.23
C GLY A 331 19.92 9.85 -6.17
N SER A 332 19.08 10.44 -5.33
CA SER A 332 19.47 11.42 -4.31
C SER A 332 18.79 11.20 -2.97
N LEU A 333 19.37 11.80 -1.94
CA LEU A 333 18.88 11.85 -0.57
C LEU A 333 18.84 13.32 -0.14
N LEU A 334 17.74 13.76 0.45
CA LEU A 334 17.56 15.15 0.87
C LEU A 334 17.68 15.26 2.40
N ILE A 335 18.33 16.31 2.89
CA ILE A 335 18.31 16.72 4.30
C ILE A 335 17.60 18.06 4.39
N THR A 336 16.45 18.11 5.06
CA THR A 336 15.62 19.32 5.15
C THR A 336 15.36 19.66 6.62
N PRO A 337 15.88 20.78 7.14
CA PRO A 337 15.56 21.23 8.50
C PRO A 337 14.13 21.76 8.58
N ILE A 338 13.46 21.57 9.71
CA ILE A 338 12.12 22.09 10.00
C ILE A 338 12.27 23.28 10.95
N CYS A 339 11.87 24.47 10.50
CA CYS A 339 11.91 25.71 11.28
C CYS A 339 13.25 25.91 12.03
N PRO A 340 14.40 25.86 11.34
CA PRO A 340 15.70 25.99 12.01
C PRO A 340 15.89 27.38 12.61
N ARG A 341 16.50 27.45 13.80
CA ARG A 341 17.00 28.69 14.40
C ARG A 341 18.34 29.08 13.73
N SER A 342 18.30 29.28 12.43
CA SER A 342 19.44 29.67 11.59
C SER A 342 18.94 30.33 10.31
N LEU A 343 19.62 31.39 9.86
CA LEU A 343 19.31 32.07 8.61
C LEU A 343 19.95 31.39 7.38
N SER A 344 20.91 30.50 7.60
CA SER A 344 21.74 29.90 6.55
C SER A 344 21.58 28.38 6.44
N PHE A 345 20.76 27.75 7.28
CA PHE A 345 20.52 26.31 7.19
C PHE A 345 19.54 26.00 6.05
N ARG A 346 20.08 25.88 4.84
CA ARG A 346 19.34 25.51 3.63
C ARG A 346 19.22 23.98 3.50
N PRO A 347 18.15 23.47 2.87
CA PRO A 347 18.05 22.05 2.53
C PRO A 347 19.21 21.60 1.64
N LEU A 348 19.67 20.36 1.83
CA LEU A 348 20.75 19.75 1.06
C LEU A 348 20.22 18.61 0.22
N VAL A 349 20.75 18.47 -0.99
CA VAL A 349 20.53 17.31 -1.87
C VAL A 349 21.87 16.60 -2.04
N LEU A 350 21.92 15.33 -1.66
CA LEU A 350 23.13 14.51 -1.60
C LEU A 350 22.96 13.26 -2.48
N PRO A 351 24.05 12.60 -2.90
CA PRO A 351 23.99 11.28 -3.53
C PRO A 351 23.25 10.26 -2.65
N LEU A 352 22.47 9.36 -3.25
CA LEU A 352 21.62 8.40 -2.53
C LEU A 352 22.40 7.47 -1.58
N ASP A 353 23.64 7.11 -1.93
CA ASP A 353 24.52 6.24 -1.15
C ASP A 353 25.20 6.93 0.05
N THR A 354 24.96 8.24 0.21
CA THR A 354 25.47 9.03 1.33
C THR A 354 24.96 8.49 2.67
N LYS A 355 25.88 8.31 3.63
CA LYS A 355 25.56 7.89 4.99
C LYS A 355 25.32 9.10 5.87
N VAL A 356 24.12 9.20 6.43
CA VAL A 356 23.73 10.27 7.35
C VAL A 356 23.57 9.68 8.74
N VAL A 357 24.19 10.30 9.74
CA VAL A 357 24.01 9.95 11.15
C VAL A 357 23.46 11.16 11.90
N LEU A 358 22.35 10.96 12.60
CA LEU A 358 21.72 11.94 13.45
C LEU A 358 21.90 11.52 14.92
N ARG A 359 22.44 12.41 15.74
CA ARG A 359 22.61 12.18 17.19
C ARG A 359 21.90 13.29 17.95
N LEU A 360 21.29 12.95 19.09
CA LEU A 360 20.86 14.00 20.01
C LEU A 360 22.08 14.59 20.71
N SER A 361 22.23 15.91 20.64
CA SER A 361 23.21 16.64 21.44
C SER A 361 22.87 16.51 22.93
N GLU A 362 23.87 16.29 23.78
CA GLU A 362 23.74 16.27 25.26
C GLU A 362 23.19 17.59 25.83
N ARG A 363 23.22 18.66 25.03
CA ARG A 363 22.69 19.98 25.39
C ARG A 363 21.17 20.07 25.29
N ASN A 364 20.50 19.06 24.73
CA ASN A 364 19.05 19.03 24.66
C ASN A 364 18.43 19.12 26.06
N ARG A 365 17.51 20.06 26.23
CA ARG A 365 16.68 20.15 27.44
C ARG A 365 15.61 19.05 27.46
N GLY A 366 15.16 18.66 26.27
CA GLY A 366 14.32 17.50 26.04
C GLY A 366 15.10 16.21 26.21
N ARG A 367 14.55 15.24 26.95
CA ARG A 367 15.24 13.95 27.14
C ARG A 367 15.04 12.97 26.00
N GLU A 368 14.13 13.28 25.07
CA GLU A 368 13.74 12.39 24.00
C GLU A 368 13.23 13.19 22.79
N LEU A 369 13.64 12.84 21.57
CA LEU A 369 13.04 13.33 20.31
C LEU A 369 12.25 12.21 19.64
N GLU A 370 11.13 12.55 19.00
CA GLU A 370 10.31 11.58 18.29
C GLU A 370 10.93 11.20 16.95
N VAL A 371 11.13 9.90 16.75
CA VAL A 371 11.56 9.32 15.47
C VAL A 371 10.32 8.80 14.74
N SER A 372 10.06 9.33 13.54
CA SER A 372 8.96 8.89 12.69
C SER A 372 9.46 8.45 11.31
N ILE A 373 8.87 7.39 10.77
CA ILE A 373 9.18 6.85 9.44
C ILE A 373 7.88 6.81 8.64
N ASP A 374 7.84 7.50 7.49
CA ASP A 374 6.65 7.66 6.64
C ASP A 374 5.40 8.06 7.46
N GLY A 375 5.55 9.07 8.33
CA GLY A 375 4.49 9.59 9.20
C GLY A 375 4.08 8.69 10.37
N LYS A 376 4.74 7.55 10.60
CA LYS A 376 4.48 6.67 11.75
C LYS A 376 5.59 6.78 12.80
N ARG A 377 5.23 7.14 14.03
CA ARG A 377 6.17 7.14 15.17
C ARG A 377 6.72 5.74 15.43
N ARG A 378 8.03 5.62 15.55
CA ARG A 378 8.75 4.34 15.73
C ARG A 378 9.50 4.26 17.05
N ALA A 379 10.14 5.35 17.44
CA ALA A 379 10.96 5.38 18.63
C ALA A 379 10.98 6.79 19.22
N GLY A 380 11.48 6.88 20.45
CA GLY A 380 12.07 8.10 20.94
C GLY A 380 13.59 7.95 20.96
N ALA A 381 14.31 8.93 20.43
CA ALA A 381 15.76 8.99 20.48
C ALA A 381 16.17 9.81 21.71
N SER A 382 17.01 9.24 22.56
CA SER A 382 17.59 9.90 23.73
C SER A 382 19.06 10.28 23.49
N PRO A 383 19.68 11.14 24.30
CA PRO A 383 21.13 11.37 24.25
C PRO A 383 21.91 10.05 24.31
N GLY A 384 23.03 9.98 23.58
CA GLY A 384 23.79 8.75 23.34
C GLY A 384 23.28 7.89 22.18
N MET A 385 21.99 7.95 21.81
CA MET A 385 21.44 7.18 20.69
C MET A 385 21.81 7.80 19.33
N GLU A 386 21.91 6.94 18.31
CA GLU A 386 22.15 7.34 16.92
C GLU A 386 21.05 6.84 15.99
N ILE A 387 20.61 7.69 15.08
CA ILE A 387 19.82 7.26 13.92
C ILE A 387 20.71 7.32 12.69
N ARG A 388 20.93 6.15 12.07
CA ARG A 388 21.73 6.01 10.85
C ARG A 388 20.80 5.81 9.67
N VAL A 389 21.02 6.61 8.63
CA VAL A 389 20.21 6.63 7.42
C VAL A 389 21.10 6.55 6.20
N GLN A 390 20.69 5.76 5.22
CA GLN A 390 21.31 5.70 3.90
C GLN A 390 20.26 5.30 2.87
N GLY A 391 20.47 5.63 1.60
CA GLY A 391 19.62 5.08 0.54
C GLY A 391 19.74 3.57 0.45
N GLU A 392 18.63 2.91 0.11
CA GLU A 392 18.66 1.52 -0.30
C GLU A 392 19.33 1.39 -1.67
N THR A 393 20.40 0.60 -1.71
CA THR A 393 21.00 0.19 -2.98
C THR A 393 20.01 -0.65 -3.77
N ILE A 394 19.74 -0.21 -4.99
CA ILE A 394 18.98 -0.97 -5.96
C ILE A 394 19.97 -1.77 -6.79
N THR A 395 19.82 -3.10 -6.80
CA THR A 395 20.67 -3.99 -7.58
C THR A 395 19.83 -4.98 -8.38
N LYS A 396 20.35 -5.37 -9.53
CA LYS A 396 19.84 -6.50 -10.29
C LYS A 396 20.50 -7.78 -9.77
N GLY A 397 19.69 -8.68 -9.23
CA GLY A 397 20.12 -10.01 -8.80
C GLY A 397 20.55 -10.88 -9.98
N GLU A 398 21.30 -11.94 -9.66
CA GLU A 398 21.79 -12.93 -10.65
C GLU A 398 20.64 -13.69 -11.34
N ASP A 399 19.50 -13.78 -10.67
CA ASP A 399 18.23 -14.33 -11.16
C ASP A 399 17.46 -13.36 -12.08
N GLY A 400 18.00 -12.16 -12.31
CA GLY A 400 17.36 -11.09 -13.07
C GLY A 400 16.29 -10.32 -12.27
N ASN A 401 16.06 -10.66 -11.00
CA ASN A 401 15.13 -9.94 -10.14
C ASN A 401 15.76 -8.65 -9.63
N TRP A 402 14.97 -7.60 -9.51
CA TRP A 402 15.42 -6.35 -8.92
C TRP A 402 15.24 -6.40 -7.40
N LEU A 403 16.32 -6.10 -6.69
CA LEU A 403 16.35 -5.97 -5.24
C LEU A 403 16.35 -4.49 -4.87
N GLY A 404 15.50 -4.14 -3.90
CA GLY A 404 15.35 -2.79 -3.41
C GLY A 404 14.42 -1.91 -4.25
N GLY A 405 14.04 -0.78 -3.66
CA GLY A 405 13.07 0.14 -4.22
C GLY A 405 11.62 -0.35 -4.13
N VAL A 406 10.71 0.50 -4.61
CA VAL A 406 9.28 0.23 -4.70
C VAL A 406 8.87 0.32 -6.18
N PRO A 407 8.56 -0.81 -6.84
CA PRO A 407 8.15 -0.80 -8.23
C PRO A 407 6.71 -0.29 -8.34
N CYS A 408 6.54 0.89 -8.94
CA CYS A 408 5.22 1.49 -9.21
C CYS A 408 4.88 1.35 -10.69
N VAL A 409 3.70 0.82 -11.00
CA VAL A 409 3.20 0.73 -12.37
C VAL A 409 2.79 2.11 -12.84
N ILE A 410 3.45 2.58 -13.89
CA ILE A 410 3.22 3.91 -14.46
C ILE A 410 2.43 3.84 -15.75
N ARG A 411 1.72 4.92 -16.05
CA ARG A 411 0.96 5.05 -17.29
C ARG A 411 1.92 5.33 -18.46
N ASP A 412 1.86 4.52 -19.51
CA ASP A 412 2.59 4.82 -20.75
C ASP A 412 1.84 5.90 -21.53
N LEU A 413 2.46 7.06 -21.69
CA LEU A 413 1.89 8.23 -22.35
C LEU A 413 2.08 8.23 -23.87
N HIS A 414 2.72 7.21 -24.44
CA HIS A 414 2.93 7.15 -25.89
C HIS A 414 1.90 6.25 -26.58
N LYS A 415 0.78 6.86 -26.99
CA LYS A 415 0.10 6.65 -28.30
C LYS A 415 -1.26 7.35 -28.35
N GLY A 416 -1.29 8.53 -28.99
CA GLY A 416 -2.25 8.84 -30.06
C GLY A 416 -3.75 8.75 -29.79
N GLN A 417 -4.21 9.00 -28.57
CA GLN A 417 -5.60 9.42 -28.37
C GLN A 417 -5.62 10.93 -28.19
N PRO A 418 -6.19 11.70 -29.13
CA PRO A 418 -6.44 13.11 -28.88
C PRO A 418 -7.40 13.19 -27.69
N SER A 419 -6.94 13.79 -26.60
CA SER A 419 -7.84 14.27 -25.56
C SER A 419 -8.81 15.24 -26.23
N LEU A 420 -10.11 15.10 -25.96
CA LEU A 420 -11.15 16.02 -26.49
C LEU A 420 -10.93 17.48 -26.03
N ASP A 421 -10.03 17.68 -25.07
CA ASP A 421 -9.75 18.96 -24.41
C ASP A 421 -8.37 19.55 -24.76
N GLY A 422 -7.62 19.01 -25.73
CA GLY A 422 -6.44 19.68 -26.30
C GLY A 422 -5.23 19.88 -25.37
N ASP A 423 -5.19 19.23 -24.21
CA ASP A 423 -4.00 19.20 -23.35
C ASP A 423 -3.08 18.06 -23.85
N ASP A 424 -1.88 18.47 -24.29
CA ASP A 424 -0.80 17.62 -24.82
C ASP A 424 -0.34 16.56 -23.80
N ASP A 425 0.33 15.53 -24.35
CA ASP A 425 0.96 14.38 -23.69
C ASP A 425 1.98 14.74 -22.59
N ASP A 426 1.51 15.26 -21.44
CA ASP A 426 2.39 15.59 -20.31
C ASP A 426 2.85 14.33 -19.56
N ASP A 427 4.17 14.14 -19.49
CA ASP A 427 4.86 13.20 -18.57
C ASP A 427 4.13 13.18 -17.22
N GLY A 428 3.79 12.00 -16.70
CA GLY A 428 2.93 11.85 -15.51
C GLY A 428 3.46 12.61 -14.30
N TRP A 429 4.78 12.83 -14.24
CA TRP A 429 5.40 13.70 -13.24
C TRP A 429 5.14 15.20 -13.48
N VAL A 430 5.29 15.68 -14.73
CA VAL A 430 5.02 17.09 -15.11
C VAL A 430 3.54 17.42 -14.96
N GLY A 431 2.65 16.56 -15.49
CA GLY A 431 1.21 16.70 -15.31
C GLY A 431 0.82 16.67 -13.83
N GLY A 432 1.53 15.87 -13.01
CA GLY A 432 1.43 15.89 -11.56
C GLY A 432 1.82 17.24 -10.96
N LEU A 433 2.98 17.81 -11.32
CA LEU A 433 3.45 19.09 -10.79
C LEU A 433 2.51 20.26 -11.14
N ASN A 434 2.11 20.37 -12.40
CA ASN A 434 1.27 21.46 -12.89
C ASN A 434 -0.19 21.31 -12.43
N GLY A 435 -0.72 20.09 -12.54
CA GLY A 435 -2.11 19.78 -12.21
C GLY A 435 -2.38 19.77 -10.71
N LEU A 436 -1.47 19.17 -9.92
CA LEU A 436 -1.66 18.91 -8.48
C LEU A 436 -1.04 19.99 -7.61
N LEU A 437 0.25 20.23 -7.78
CA LEU A 437 1.01 21.14 -6.91
C LEU A 437 0.90 22.58 -7.36
N LYS A 438 0.28 22.84 -8.53
CA LYS A 438 0.16 24.18 -9.13
C LYS A 438 1.52 24.86 -9.18
N PHE A 439 2.54 24.10 -9.60
CA PHE A 439 3.90 24.58 -9.68
C PHE A 439 3.98 25.83 -10.57
N ASN A 440 4.56 26.91 -10.03
CA ASN A 440 4.70 28.21 -10.71
C ASN A 440 3.40 28.73 -11.35
N TYR A 441 2.28 28.62 -10.63
CA TYR A 441 0.98 29.07 -11.14
C TYR A 441 1.00 30.57 -11.47
N PRO A 442 0.54 30.98 -12.67
CA PRO A 442 0.61 32.36 -13.11
C PRO A 442 -0.21 33.29 -12.21
N PHE A 443 0.23 34.55 -12.12
CA PHE A 443 -0.53 35.60 -11.46
C PHE A 443 -1.60 36.16 -12.43
N GLY A 444 -2.85 36.30 -11.96
CA GLY A 444 -3.96 36.88 -12.73
C GLY A 444 -5.04 35.85 -13.12
N ASN A 445 -6.23 36.34 -13.48
CA ASN A 445 -7.35 35.49 -13.88
C ASN A 445 -7.08 34.96 -15.31
N PRO A 446 -7.06 33.64 -15.54
CA PRO A 446 -6.86 33.11 -16.90
C PRO A 446 -8.01 33.47 -17.86
N ASP A 447 -9.17 33.87 -17.33
CA ASP A 447 -10.37 34.21 -18.11
C ASP A 447 -10.66 35.72 -18.25
N GLY A 448 -9.79 36.59 -17.73
CA GLY A 448 -10.03 38.05 -17.71
C GLY A 448 -10.89 38.51 -16.54
#